data_AF-A0A535ZPP1-F1
#
_entry.id   AF-A0A535ZPP1-F1
#
_cell.length_a   1.000
_cell.length_b   1.000
_cell.length_c   1.000
_cell.angle_alpha   90.00
_cell.angle_beta   90.00
_cell.angle_gamma   90.00
#
_symmetry.space_group_name_H-M   'P 1'
#
loop_
_entity.id
_entity.type
_entity.pdbx_description
1 polymer ?
#
loop_
_entity_poly.entity_id
_entity_poly.type
_entity_poly.pdbx_seq_one_letter_code
_entity_poly.pdbx_strand_id
1 'polypeptide(L)'
;MRRWLAGLVLLLVACGASPQPDDAAIVSDFHNHQSNVEVTADGTVVRLLPDRTSSTGTHEQFIVKLSSADITVEVEHNISIGARAPVEEGDHVIVHGEYIWNAQGGLIHFTHHDPQGTHEGGYIQDNGKTYD
;
A
#
# COMPACT_ATOMS: atom_id res chain seq x y z
N MET A 1 -46.03 -39.78 5.16
CA MET A 1 -45.26 -38.84 6.00
C MET A 1 -43.79 -38.89 5.57
N ARG A 2 -43.09 -37.74 5.60
CA ARG A 2 -41.65 -37.51 5.34
C ARG A 2 -41.23 -37.31 3.87
N ARG A 3 -41.18 -36.03 3.44
CA ARG A 3 -40.32 -35.59 2.34
C ARG A 3 -39.02 -35.08 2.99
N TRP A 4 -37.89 -35.61 2.57
CA TRP A 4 -36.57 -35.13 2.97
C TRP A 4 -36.18 -33.99 2.02
N LEU A 5 -35.92 -32.80 2.57
CA LEU A 5 -35.23 -31.74 1.85
C LEU A 5 -33.78 -31.76 2.32
N ALA A 6 -32.89 -32.19 1.44
CA ALA A 6 -31.45 -32.04 1.62
C ALA A 6 -31.12 -30.55 1.43
N GLY A 7 -30.70 -29.89 2.51
CA GLY A 7 -30.14 -28.54 2.44
C GLY A 7 -28.75 -28.60 1.84
N LEU A 8 -28.59 -28.02 0.65
CA LEU A 8 -27.28 -27.78 0.05
C LEU A 8 -26.67 -26.57 0.78
N VAL A 9 -25.70 -26.83 1.66
CA VAL A 9 -24.89 -25.77 2.27
C VAL A 9 -23.81 -25.41 1.25
N LEU A 10 -23.97 -24.27 0.57
CA LEU A 10 -22.87 -23.65 -0.18
C LEU A 10 -21.93 -22.97 0.84
N LEU A 11 -20.79 -23.60 1.09
CA LEU A 11 -19.64 -22.95 1.72
C LEU A 11 -18.94 -22.09 0.66
N LEU A 12 -19.16 -20.77 0.71
CA LEU A 12 -18.33 -19.81 -0.02
C LEU A 12 -16.99 -19.69 0.72
N VAL A 13 -15.95 -20.30 0.15
CA VAL A 13 -14.56 -20.05 0.55
C VAL A 13 -14.17 -18.70 -0.05
N ALA A 14 -14.13 -17.66 0.78
CA ALA A 14 -13.53 -16.38 0.39
C ALA A 14 -12.00 -16.55 0.42
N CYS A 15 -11.39 -16.80 -0.75
CA CYS A 15 -9.96 -16.49 -0.91
C CYS A 15 -9.83 -14.97 -0.78
N GLY A 16 -9.01 -14.50 0.17
CA GLY A 16 -8.68 -13.09 0.30
C GLY A 16 -7.97 -12.61 -0.96
N ALA A 17 -8.65 -11.81 -1.78
CA ALA A 17 -8.01 -11.11 -2.87
C ALA A 17 -7.17 -9.97 -2.28
N SER A 18 -5.94 -9.78 -2.76
CA SER A 18 -5.16 -8.60 -2.42
C SER A 18 -5.90 -7.33 -2.88
N PRO A 19 -5.78 -6.21 -2.14
CA PRO A 19 -6.25 -4.91 -2.61
C PRO A 19 -5.79 -4.65 -4.05
N GLN A 20 -6.71 -4.16 -4.88
CA GLN A 20 -6.42 -3.83 -6.27
C GLN A 20 -5.97 -2.37 -6.36
N PRO A 21 -4.96 -2.04 -7.18
CA PRO A 21 -4.55 -0.66 -7.36
C PRO A 21 -5.68 0.25 -7.86
N ASP A 22 -5.76 1.46 -7.30
CA ASP A 22 -6.71 2.51 -7.68
C ASP A 22 -6.08 3.90 -7.50
N ASP A 23 -5.16 4.24 -8.40
CA ASP A 23 -4.55 5.57 -8.47
C ASP A 23 -5.59 6.70 -8.60
N ALA A 24 -6.72 6.46 -9.27
CA ALA A 24 -7.75 7.49 -9.46
C ALA A 24 -8.40 7.88 -8.12
N ALA A 25 -8.56 6.93 -7.20
CA ALA A 25 -8.95 7.21 -5.83
C ALA A 25 -7.91 8.08 -5.12
N ILE A 26 -6.62 7.75 -5.23
CA ILE A 26 -5.52 8.54 -4.62
C ILE A 26 -5.51 9.98 -5.16
N VAL A 27 -5.72 10.16 -6.47
CA VAL A 27 -5.84 11.50 -7.09
C VAL A 27 -7.03 12.27 -6.51
N SER A 28 -8.16 11.59 -6.31
CA SER A 28 -9.33 12.19 -5.65
C SER A 28 -9.03 12.58 -4.21
N ASP A 29 -8.34 11.73 -3.45
CA ASP A 29 -7.95 12.00 -2.07
C ASP A 29 -7.00 13.20 -1.99
N PHE A 30 -6.05 13.30 -2.92
CA PHE A 30 -5.17 14.46 -3.05
C PHE A 30 -5.95 15.75 -3.29
N HIS A 31 -6.87 15.77 -4.27
CA HIS A 31 -7.68 16.95 -4.59
C HIS A 31 -8.63 17.36 -3.46
N ASN A 32 -9.12 16.39 -2.69
CA ASN A 32 -10.06 16.61 -1.59
C ASN A 32 -9.38 16.75 -0.23
N HIS A 33 -8.04 16.80 -0.19
CA HIS A 33 -7.24 16.86 1.04
C HIS A 33 -7.60 15.77 2.06
N GLN A 34 -7.89 14.56 1.60
CA GLN A 34 -8.21 13.42 2.47
C GLN A 34 -6.93 12.80 3.03
N SER A 35 -7.00 12.30 4.26
CA SER A 35 -5.90 11.61 4.94
C SER A 35 -6.45 10.46 5.78
N ASN A 36 -5.57 9.55 6.17
CA ASN A 36 -5.88 8.36 6.96
C ASN A 36 -6.84 7.42 6.20
N VAL A 37 -6.52 7.18 4.92
CA VAL A 37 -7.29 6.32 4.01
C VAL A 37 -6.37 5.23 3.46
N GLU A 38 -6.83 3.99 3.47
CA GLU A 38 -6.08 2.86 2.90
C GLU A 38 -6.14 2.91 1.37
N VAL A 39 -4.97 2.80 0.75
CA VAL A 39 -4.83 2.92 -0.70
C VAL A 39 -3.92 1.84 -1.25
N THR A 40 -4.06 1.57 -2.55
CA THR A 40 -3.10 0.78 -3.31
C THR A 40 -2.70 1.57 -4.54
N ALA A 41 -1.45 2.02 -4.57
CA ALA A 41 -0.85 2.76 -5.67
C ALA A 41 -0.18 1.80 -6.65
N ASP A 42 -0.32 2.06 -7.94
CA ASP A 42 0.47 1.48 -9.02
C ASP A 42 1.35 2.59 -9.59
N GLY A 43 2.66 2.37 -9.69
CA GLY A 43 3.52 3.44 -10.19
C GLY A 43 4.96 3.06 -10.44
N THR A 44 5.72 4.06 -10.88
CA THR A 44 7.14 3.95 -11.14
C THR A 44 7.94 4.77 -10.12
N VAL A 45 8.99 4.18 -9.56
CA VAL A 45 9.92 4.90 -8.69
C VAL A 45 10.67 5.93 -9.53
N VAL A 46 10.50 7.21 -9.21
CA VAL A 46 11.11 8.33 -9.94
C VAL A 46 12.26 8.98 -9.18
N ARG A 47 12.41 8.67 -7.89
CA ARG A 47 13.50 9.19 -7.06
C ARG A 47 13.70 8.37 -5.80
N LEU A 48 14.95 8.04 -5.48
CA LEU A 48 15.32 7.53 -4.16
C LEU A 48 15.67 8.68 -3.21
N LEU A 49 15.26 8.56 -1.95
CA LEU A 49 15.60 9.51 -0.89
C LEU A 49 16.50 8.82 0.15
N PRO A 50 17.34 9.58 0.88
CA PRO A 50 18.09 9.00 2.00
C PRO A 50 17.15 8.42 3.04
N ASP A 51 17.57 7.36 3.72
CA ASP A 51 16.85 6.85 4.89
C ASP A 51 16.61 7.94 5.93
N ARG A 52 15.47 7.85 6.59
CA ARG A 52 15.10 8.73 7.69
C ARG A 52 14.91 7.94 8.97
N THR A 53 15.67 8.28 10.00
CA THR A 53 15.44 7.76 11.34
C THR A 53 14.51 8.69 12.13
N SER A 54 13.54 8.09 12.83
CA SER A 54 12.61 8.76 13.72
C SER A 54 12.47 7.99 15.04
N SER A 55 11.58 8.43 15.92
CA SER A 55 11.27 7.71 17.17
C SER A 55 10.63 6.34 16.96
N THR A 56 10.07 6.07 15.77
CA THR A 56 9.41 4.78 15.44
C THR A 56 10.29 3.82 14.66
N GLY A 57 11.53 4.21 14.33
CA GLY A 57 12.48 3.40 13.56
C GLY A 57 13.11 4.19 12.42
N THR A 58 13.93 3.48 11.65
CA THR A 58 14.48 3.91 10.36
C THR A 58 13.51 3.55 9.24
N HIS A 59 13.31 4.49 8.33
CA HIS A 59 12.42 4.40 7.19
C HIS A 59 13.21 4.52 5.89
N GLU A 60 12.95 3.60 4.98
CA GLU A 60 13.27 3.75 3.55
C GLU A 60 12.28 4.72 2.93
N GLN A 61 12.77 5.60 2.06
CA GLN A 61 11.98 6.65 1.42
C GLN A 61 12.24 6.70 -0.08
N PHE A 62 11.18 6.80 -0.86
CA PHE A 62 11.27 7.02 -2.30
C PHE A 62 10.01 7.69 -2.82
N ILE A 63 10.10 8.28 -4.00
CA ILE A 63 8.99 8.95 -4.68
C ILE A 63 8.51 8.06 -5.81
N VAL A 64 7.21 7.79 -5.83
CA VAL A 64 6.52 7.05 -6.89
C VAL A 64 5.69 8.03 -7.71
N LYS A 65 5.80 7.97 -9.03
CA LYS A 65 4.83 8.57 -9.95
C LYS A 65 3.74 7.55 -10.23
N LEU A 66 2.48 7.94 -9.98
CA LEU A 66 1.32 7.08 -10.24
C LEU A 66 1.23 6.74 -11.75
N SER A 67 0.90 5.49 -12.07
CA SER A 67 0.88 4.99 -13.45
C SER A 67 -0.21 5.63 -14.30
N SER A 68 -1.36 5.95 -13.69
CA SER A 68 -2.51 6.53 -14.39
C SER A 68 -2.71 8.04 -14.16
N ALA A 69 -1.79 8.71 -13.47
CA ALA A 69 -1.90 10.13 -13.16
C ALA A 69 -0.55 10.87 -13.14
N ASP A 70 -0.55 12.17 -13.42
CA ASP A 70 0.65 13.02 -13.30
C ASP A 70 0.80 13.59 -11.89
N ILE A 71 0.75 12.71 -10.90
CA ILE A 71 0.96 13.01 -9.48
C ILE A 71 2.02 12.05 -8.95
N THR A 72 2.84 12.55 -8.03
CA THR A 72 3.80 11.75 -7.28
C THR A 72 3.37 11.63 -5.83
N VAL A 73 3.63 10.48 -5.23
CA VAL A 73 3.48 10.24 -3.78
C VAL A 73 4.83 9.84 -3.20
N GLU A 74 5.11 10.30 -1.99
CA GLU A 74 6.22 9.76 -1.20
C GLU A 74 5.80 8.44 -0.58
N VAL A 75 6.73 7.50 -0.44
CA VAL A 75 6.52 6.25 0.30
C VAL A 75 7.49 6.24 1.48
N GLU A 76 6.98 6.06 2.69
CA GLU A 76 7.78 5.80 3.91
C GLU A 76 7.58 4.35 4.35
N HIS A 77 8.62 3.53 4.21
CA HIS A 77 8.61 2.12 4.60
C HIS A 77 9.52 1.87 5.81
N ASN A 78 8.94 1.46 6.94
CA ASN A 78 9.69 1.26 8.18
C ASN A 78 10.51 -0.03 8.15
N ILE A 79 11.75 0.07 7.68
CA ILE A 79 12.72 -1.04 7.60
C ILE A 79 13.22 -1.55 8.95
N SER A 80 12.77 -0.97 10.06
CA SER A 80 13.07 -1.50 11.41
C SER A 80 12.13 -2.65 11.79
N ILE A 81 10.97 -2.72 11.15
CA ILE A 81 9.94 -3.75 11.40
C ILE A 81 9.53 -4.50 10.13
N GLY A 82 9.77 -3.95 8.94
CA GLY A 82 9.59 -4.62 7.65
C GLY A 82 10.91 -4.86 6.91
N ALA A 83 10.88 -5.71 5.89
CA ALA A 83 12.03 -5.95 5.03
C ALA A 83 12.21 -4.82 4.00
N ARG A 84 13.40 -4.20 3.92
CA ARG A 84 13.72 -3.23 2.86
C ARG A 84 13.36 -3.75 1.47
N ALA A 85 12.65 -2.94 0.69
CA ALA A 85 12.41 -3.21 -0.72
C ALA A 85 13.64 -2.74 -1.53
N PRO A 86 14.28 -3.59 -2.35
CA PRO A 86 15.48 -3.24 -3.09
C PRO A 86 15.16 -2.42 -4.35
N VAL A 87 14.32 -1.39 -4.22
CA VAL A 87 13.84 -0.57 -5.34
C VAL A 87 14.95 0.34 -5.90
N GLU A 88 14.94 0.49 -7.22
CA GLU A 88 15.78 1.41 -7.98
C GLU A 88 14.93 2.44 -8.75
N GLU A 89 15.53 3.56 -9.14
CA GLU A 89 14.84 4.53 -10.02
C GLU A 89 14.50 3.86 -11.36
N GLY A 90 13.24 3.94 -11.77
CA GLY A 90 12.70 3.29 -12.96
C GLY A 90 11.96 1.98 -12.69
N ASP A 91 12.04 1.42 -11.47
CA ASP A 91 11.29 0.23 -11.12
C ASP A 91 9.79 0.51 -11.04
N HIS A 92 9.00 -0.47 -11.50
CA HIS A 92 7.56 -0.47 -11.34
C HIS A 92 7.19 -1.16 -10.03
N VAL A 93 6.41 -0.48 -9.19
CA VAL A 93 5.98 -0.97 -7.89
C VAL A 93 4.47 -0.89 -7.70
N ILE A 94 3.93 -1.83 -6.93
CA ILE A 94 2.62 -1.69 -6.30
C ILE A 94 2.85 -1.42 -4.81
N VAL A 95 2.24 -0.37 -4.28
CA VAL A 95 2.41 0.03 -2.87
C VAL A 95 1.03 0.06 -2.21
N HIS A 96 0.88 -0.67 -1.12
CA HIS A 96 -0.33 -0.64 -0.30
C HIS A 96 0.00 -0.13 1.11
N GLY A 97 -0.85 0.73 1.63
CA GLY A 97 -0.75 1.30 2.98
C GLY A 97 -1.66 2.52 3.13
N GLU A 98 -1.42 3.29 4.18
CA GLU A 98 -2.24 4.45 4.53
C GLU A 98 -1.71 5.73 3.87
N TYR A 99 -2.62 6.47 3.20
CA TYR A 99 -2.33 7.76 2.59
C TYR A 99 -2.55 8.92 3.56
N ILE A 100 -1.58 9.84 3.58
CA ILE A 100 -1.63 11.11 4.30
C ILE A 100 -1.41 12.25 3.30
N TRP A 101 -2.36 13.19 3.27
CA TRP A 101 -2.25 14.35 2.41
C TRP A 101 -1.09 15.27 2.79
N ASN A 102 -0.40 15.79 1.77
CA ASN A 102 0.48 16.95 1.84
C ASN A 102 0.43 17.71 0.50
N ALA A 103 1.00 18.92 0.45
CA ALA A 103 0.96 19.77 -0.75
C ALA A 103 1.84 19.25 -1.91
N GLN A 104 2.61 18.17 -1.70
CA GLN A 104 3.53 17.57 -2.66
C GLN A 104 2.97 16.30 -3.32
N GLY A 105 1.68 16.01 -3.12
CA GLY A 105 0.98 14.85 -3.67
C GLY A 105 0.58 13.81 -2.63
N GLY A 106 1.16 13.89 -1.43
CA GLY A 106 0.87 13.00 -0.30
C GLY A 106 1.98 12.00 -0.01
N LEU A 107 1.77 11.25 1.07
CA LEU A 107 2.67 10.23 1.62
C LEU A 107 1.88 8.94 1.81
N ILE A 108 2.47 7.80 1.46
CA ILE A 108 1.97 6.48 1.84
C ILE A 108 2.92 5.89 2.89
N HIS A 109 2.40 5.59 4.06
CA HIS A 109 3.10 4.88 5.15
C HIS A 109 2.35 3.61 5.54
N PHE A 110 2.71 2.97 6.65
CA PHE A 110 2.16 1.66 7.03
C PHE A 110 2.32 0.60 5.91
N THR A 111 3.36 0.72 5.09
CA THR A 111 3.67 -0.21 3.98
C THR A 111 4.33 -1.51 4.47
N HIS A 112 3.95 -1.96 5.65
CA HIS A 112 4.48 -3.12 6.36
C HIS A 112 3.37 -3.75 7.20
N HIS A 113 3.59 -4.97 7.70
CA HIS A 113 2.70 -5.56 8.69
C HIS A 113 2.71 -4.75 10.00
N ASP A 114 1.57 -4.51 10.64
CA ASP A 114 1.53 -3.92 11.99
C ASP A 114 1.86 -5.00 13.04
N PRO A 115 2.99 -4.92 13.78
CA PRO A 115 3.33 -5.91 14.79
C PRO A 115 2.31 -6.01 15.94
N GLN A 116 1.52 -4.95 16.16
CA GLN A 116 0.49 -4.92 17.19
C GLN A 116 -0.89 -5.35 16.66
N GLY A 117 -1.08 -5.44 15.34
CA GLY A 117 -2.36 -5.80 14.71
C GLY A 117 -3.50 -4.83 15.02
N THR A 118 -3.16 -3.57 15.26
CA THR A 118 -4.09 -2.47 15.57
C THR A 118 -4.43 -1.61 14.35
N HIS A 119 -3.62 -1.70 13.30
CA HIS A 119 -3.76 -1.00 12.03
C HIS A 119 -3.75 -2.02 10.88
N GLU A 120 -4.39 -1.67 9.76
CA GLU A 120 -4.24 -2.44 8.53
C GLU A 120 -2.76 -2.45 8.11
N GLY A 121 -2.26 -3.61 7.71
CA GLY A 121 -0.87 -3.76 7.26
C GLY A 121 -0.78 -3.51 5.77
N GLY A 122 0.32 -2.92 5.34
CA GLY A 122 0.61 -2.65 3.94
C GLY A 122 1.77 -3.48 3.41
N TYR A 123 2.22 -3.14 2.20
CA TYR A 123 3.35 -3.78 1.54
C TYR A 123 3.90 -2.93 0.41
N ILE A 124 5.13 -3.24 -0.01
CA ILE A 124 5.69 -2.85 -1.31
C ILE A 124 5.87 -4.12 -2.14
N GLN A 125 5.37 -4.11 -3.37
CA GLN A 125 5.64 -5.15 -4.35
C GLN A 125 6.54 -4.60 -5.44
N ASP A 126 7.69 -5.26 -5.64
CA ASP A 126 8.62 -4.99 -6.73
C ASP A 126 8.96 -6.31 -7.45
N ASN A 127 8.92 -6.30 -8.78
CA ASN A 127 9.26 -7.45 -9.64
C ASN A 127 8.56 -8.76 -9.22
N GLY A 128 7.30 -8.66 -8.78
CA GLY A 128 6.49 -9.80 -8.35
C GLY A 128 6.80 -10.34 -6.95
N LYS A 129 7.71 -9.69 -6.20
CA LYS A 129 8.02 -10.02 -4.81
C LYS A 129 7.50 -8.93 -3.86
N THR A 130 6.91 -9.37 -2.77
CA THR A 130 6.35 -8.50 -1.72
C THR A 130 7.33 -8.33 -0.57
N TYR A 131 7.36 -7.13 -0.02
CA TYR A 131 8.15 -6.68 1.12
C TYR A 131 7.21 -5.99 2.12
N ASP A 132 7.18 -6.48 3.36
CA ASP A 132 6.31 -6.00 4.45
C ASP A 132 6.99 -6.18 5.82
#